data_AF-U2MU73-F1
#
_entry.id   AF-U2MU73-F1
#
_cell.length_a   1.000
_cell.length_b   1.000
_cell.length_c   1.000
_cell.angle_alpha   90.00
_cell.angle_beta   90.00
_cell.angle_gamma   90.00
#
_symmetry.space_group_name_H-M   'P 1'
#
loop_
_entity.id
_entity.type
_entity.pdbx_description
1 polymer ?
#
loop_
_entity_poly.entity_id
_entity_poly.type
_entity_poly.pdbx_seq_one_letter_code
_entity_poly.pdbx_strand_id
1 'polypeptide(L)'
;MNRLVIIGNGFDMAHALKTSYKDIINWYWERRIDAFAGNISKVSDDCLCKLTIKDDTHISCWNVFALQNSYFKDIRGNRTCSGYELITELQNHPDTFSIDSTPFFGTILQSIETKGWVDIENNYYQLLKRCTENADYGYTVKELNEQLAFLQDKLIEYLRSIGTPQPKEELQKAMIAPSTQRISQRKGERKHWRT
;
A
#
# COMPACT_ATOMS: atom_id res chain seq x y z
N MET A 1 -17.52 20.52 -24.82
CA MET A 1 -17.49 20.21 -23.37
C MET A 1 -16.39 19.17 -23.20
N ASN A 2 -15.29 19.54 -22.53
CA ASN A 2 -14.14 18.64 -22.39
C ASN A 2 -14.35 17.73 -21.19
N ARG A 3 -14.21 16.43 -21.38
CA ARG A 3 -14.32 15.44 -20.31
C ARG A 3 -12.91 15.16 -19.78
N LEU A 4 -12.71 15.40 -18.48
CA LEU A 4 -11.54 14.92 -17.75
C LEU A 4 -11.92 13.57 -17.12
N VAL A 5 -11.21 12.51 -17.48
CA VAL A 5 -11.37 11.18 -16.86
C VAL A 5 -10.15 10.97 -15.98
N ILE A 6 -10.35 10.90 -14.68
CA ILE A 6 -9.31 10.58 -13.70
C ILE A 6 -9.44 9.09 -13.40
N ILE A 7 -8.41 8.30 -13.73
CA ILE A 7 -8.33 6.87 -13.43
C ILE A 7 -7.39 6.71 -12.24
N GLY A 8 -7.90 6.22 -11.12
CA GLY A 8 -7.16 6.01 -9.88
C GLY A 8 -8.10 5.55 -8.76
N ASN A 9 -7.55 5.11 -7.64
CA ASN A 9 -8.32 4.63 -6.47
C ASN A 9 -8.95 5.77 -5.64
N GLY A 10 -8.88 7.02 -6.09
CA GLY A 10 -9.42 8.17 -5.37
C GLY A 10 -10.94 8.10 -5.16
N PHE A 11 -11.67 7.47 -6.07
CA PHE A 11 -13.12 7.20 -5.91
C PHE A 11 -13.38 6.28 -4.72
N ASP A 12 -12.67 5.15 -4.67
CA ASP A 12 -12.79 4.17 -3.60
C ASP A 12 -12.39 4.75 -2.25
N MET A 13 -11.30 5.52 -2.21
CA MET A 13 -10.84 6.22 -1.01
C MET A 13 -11.88 7.23 -0.51
N ALA A 14 -12.54 7.98 -1.41
CA ALA A 14 -13.61 8.90 -1.03
C ALA A 14 -14.82 8.17 -0.40
N HIS A 15 -15.03 6.91 -0.78
CA HIS A 15 -16.03 6.03 -0.18
C HIS A 15 -15.52 5.28 1.06
N ALA A 16 -14.31 5.58 1.54
CA ALA A 16 -13.61 4.92 2.64
C ALA A 16 -13.43 3.41 2.42
N LEU A 17 -13.31 3.00 1.16
CA LEU A 17 -12.97 1.63 0.81
C LEU A 17 -11.47 1.43 1.04
N LYS A 18 -11.11 0.24 1.52
CA LYS A 18 -9.72 -0.14 1.79
C LYS A 18 -9.01 -0.51 0.48
N THR A 19 -8.80 0.45 -0.40
CA THR A 19 -8.06 0.26 -1.66
C THR A 19 -6.91 1.25 -1.80
N SER A 20 -6.56 1.95 -0.71
CA SER A 20 -5.37 2.77 -0.69
C SER A 20 -4.13 1.88 -0.76
N TYR A 21 -3.05 2.39 -1.36
CA TYR A 21 -1.77 1.68 -1.36
C TYR A 21 -1.27 1.37 0.06
N LYS A 22 -1.60 2.21 1.06
CA LYS A 22 -1.29 1.92 2.46
C LYS A 22 -2.00 0.66 2.95
N ASP A 23 -3.26 0.46 2.59
CA ASP A 23 -4.00 -0.75 2.96
C ASP A 23 -3.37 -2.00 2.33
N ILE A 24 -2.98 -1.89 1.05
CA ILE A 24 -2.30 -2.96 0.29
C ILE A 24 -0.96 -3.32 0.94
N ILE A 25 -0.13 -2.32 1.29
CA ILE A 25 1.17 -2.56 1.93
C ILE A 25 1.01 -3.16 3.33
N ASN A 26 0.04 -2.69 4.13
CA ASN A 26 -0.23 -3.30 5.42
C ASN A 26 -0.68 -4.77 5.28
N TRP A 27 -1.57 -5.06 4.34
CA TRP A 27 -1.97 -6.43 4.02
C TRP A 27 -0.80 -7.29 3.56
N TYR A 28 0.10 -6.75 2.73
CA TYR A 28 1.32 -7.43 2.31
C TYR A 28 2.18 -7.82 3.53
N TRP A 29 2.39 -6.90 4.48
CA TRP A 29 3.11 -7.20 5.72
C TRP A 29 2.42 -8.27 6.57
N GLU A 30 1.08 -8.26 6.63
CA GLU A 30 0.32 -9.31 7.30
C GLU A 30 0.57 -10.69 6.68
N ARG A 31 0.65 -10.77 5.34
CA ARG A 31 1.01 -12.02 4.63
C ARG A 31 2.45 -12.47 4.92
N ARG A 32 3.41 -11.53 4.97
CA ARG A 32 4.80 -11.83 5.36
C ARG A 32 4.87 -12.43 6.76
N ILE A 33 4.10 -11.88 7.69
CA ILE A 33 3.97 -12.37 9.07
C ILE A 33 3.37 -13.77 9.12
N ASP A 34 2.27 -14.00 8.40
CA ASP A 34 1.62 -15.32 8.41
C ASP A 34 2.57 -16.41 7.91
N ALA A 35 3.46 -16.08 6.98
CA ALA A 35 4.46 -17.00 6.46
C ALA A 35 5.55 -17.38 7.50
N PHE A 36 5.74 -16.61 8.58
CA PHE A 36 6.74 -16.93 9.60
C PHE A 36 6.44 -18.27 10.28
N ALA A 37 5.16 -18.60 10.51
CA ALA A 37 4.77 -19.85 11.15
C ALA A 37 5.25 -21.10 10.38
N GLY A 38 5.49 -20.99 9.07
CA GLY A 38 6.05 -22.07 8.25
C GLY A 38 7.55 -21.95 7.96
N ASN A 39 8.19 -20.84 8.34
CA ASN A 39 9.56 -20.55 7.95
C ASN A 39 10.58 -21.03 8.99
N ILE A 40 11.20 -22.17 8.70
CA ILE A 40 12.25 -22.79 9.55
C ILE A 40 13.66 -22.21 9.32
N SER A 41 13.79 -21.12 8.55
CA SER A 41 15.03 -20.38 8.31
C SER A 41 15.07 -19.09 9.13
N LYS A 42 16.29 -18.55 9.33
CA LYS A 42 16.51 -17.18 9.84
C LYS A 42 16.25 -16.11 8.78
N VAL A 43 16.09 -16.51 7.52
CA VAL A 43 15.85 -15.61 6.40
C VAL A 43 14.44 -15.81 5.86
N SER A 44 13.71 -14.71 5.72
CA SER A 44 12.44 -14.64 5.01
C SER A 44 12.61 -13.62 3.89
N ASP A 45 12.52 -14.04 2.63
CA ASP A 45 12.87 -13.21 1.47
C ASP A 45 11.74 -13.24 0.43
N ASP A 46 11.62 -12.18 -0.36
CA ASP A 46 10.84 -12.15 -1.60
C ASP A 46 11.33 -11.02 -2.53
N CYS A 47 10.58 -10.75 -3.58
CA CYS A 47 10.96 -9.76 -4.59
C CYS A 47 11.07 -8.33 -4.04
N LEU A 48 10.41 -7.99 -2.92
CA LEU A 48 10.37 -6.63 -2.38
C LEU A 48 11.32 -6.42 -1.21
N CYS A 49 11.46 -7.40 -0.32
CA CYS A 49 12.30 -7.27 0.86
C CYS A 49 12.77 -8.60 1.46
N LYS A 50 13.89 -8.51 2.17
CA LYS A 50 14.47 -9.58 2.97
C LYS A 50 14.43 -9.23 4.45
N LEU A 51 13.89 -10.15 5.24
CA LEU A 51 13.85 -10.09 6.70
C LEU A 51 14.79 -11.15 7.26
N THR A 52 15.76 -10.73 8.06
CA THR A 52 16.80 -11.61 8.59
C THR A 52 16.87 -11.52 10.11
N ILE A 53 16.89 -12.68 10.77
CA ILE A 53 17.26 -12.82 12.18
C ILE A 53 18.78 -12.96 12.24
N LYS A 54 19.45 -12.09 13.03
CA LYS A 54 20.91 -12.10 13.15
C LYS A 54 21.43 -13.32 13.91
N ASP A 55 22.69 -13.67 13.64
CA ASP A 55 23.27 -14.94 14.09
C ASP A 55 23.58 -15.04 15.58
N ASP A 56 23.78 -13.90 16.23
CA ASP A 56 24.05 -13.74 17.66
C ASP A 56 22.80 -13.84 18.55
N THR A 57 21.64 -14.10 17.96
CA THR A 57 20.36 -14.16 18.67
C THR A 57 20.03 -15.58 19.12
N HIS A 58 19.29 -15.71 20.23
CA HIS A 58 18.76 -17.01 20.70
C HIS A 58 17.57 -17.51 19.84
N ILE A 59 17.22 -16.79 18.78
CA ILE A 59 16.10 -17.08 17.89
C ILE A 59 16.64 -17.91 16.72
N SER A 60 16.28 -19.19 16.67
CA SER A 60 16.82 -20.11 15.66
C SER A 60 16.22 -19.93 14.26
N CYS A 61 14.96 -19.48 14.17
CA CYS A 61 14.26 -19.23 12.91
C CYS A 61 12.97 -18.41 13.11
N TRP A 62 12.38 -17.96 11.99
CA TRP A 62 11.13 -17.18 11.99
C TRP A 62 9.93 -17.92 12.58
N ASN A 63 9.85 -19.25 12.42
CA ASN A 63 8.81 -20.07 13.06
C ASN A 63 8.91 -20.01 14.58
N VAL A 64 10.12 -20.18 15.13
CA VAL A 64 10.34 -20.07 16.58
C VAL A 64 10.03 -18.66 17.08
N PHE A 65 10.43 -17.62 16.34
CA PHE A 65 10.01 -16.25 16.63
C PHE A 65 8.48 -16.11 16.67
N ALA A 66 7.77 -16.66 15.68
CA ALA A 66 6.33 -16.63 15.60
C ALA A 66 5.64 -17.35 16.77
N LEU A 67 6.18 -18.49 17.22
CA LEU A 67 5.65 -19.25 18.34
C LEU A 67 5.91 -18.58 19.69
N GLN A 68 7.08 -17.98 19.86
CA GLN A 68 7.48 -17.32 21.12
C GLN A 68 6.75 -15.99 21.35
N ASN A 69 6.29 -15.34 20.28
CA ASN A 69 5.64 -14.04 20.36
C ASN A 69 4.13 -14.20 20.19
N SER A 70 3.40 -14.24 21.31
CA SER A 70 1.94 -14.24 21.30
C SER A 70 1.30 -12.99 20.66
N TYR A 71 2.11 -11.98 20.30
CA TYR A 71 1.68 -10.80 19.55
C TYR A 71 1.00 -11.11 18.22
N PHE A 72 1.27 -12.28 17.63
CA PHE A 72 0.70 -12.62 16.34
C PHE A 72 -0.75 -13.03 16.41
N LYS A 73 -1.17 -13.71 17.49
CA LYS A 73 -2.50 -14.30 17.60
C LYS A 73 -3.00 -14.34 19.05
N ASP A 74 -4.26 -13.99 19.25
CA ASP A 74 -4.95 -14.21 20.53
C ASP A 74 -5.16 -15.72 20.79
N ILE A 75 -5.71 -16.05 21.96
CA ILE A 75 -6.03 -17.44 22.34
C ILE A 75 -7.02 -18.14 21.40
N ARG A 76 -7.72 -17.39 20.53
CA ARG A 76 -8.66 -17.89 19.52
C ARG A 76 -8.01 -18.00 18.13
N GLY A 77 -6.75 -17.65 18.00
CA GLY A 77 -6.02 -17.65 16.73
C GLY A 77 -6.23 -16.39 15.88
N ASN A 78 -6.92 -15.36 16.38
CA ASN A 78 -7.14 -14.11 15.65
C ASN A 78 -5.91 -13.22 15.73
N ARG A 79 -5.56 -12.58 14.62
CA ARG A 79 -4.46 -11.62 14.57
C ARG A 79 -4.68 -10.46 15.54
N THR A 80 -3.65 -10.18 16.34
CA THR A 80 -3.69 -9.11 17.36
C THR A 80 -2.87 -7.87 17.01
N CYS A 81 -1.96 -7.95 16.03
CA CYS A 81 -1.19 -6.80 15.53
C CYS A 81 -1.32 -6.66 14.01
N SER A 82 -1.30 -5.42 13.53
CA SER A 82 -1.20 -5.11 12.11
C SER A 82 0.18 -5.46 11.55
N GLY A 83 0.26 -5.60 10.22
CA GLY A 83 1.52 -5.79 9.54
C GLY A 83 2.52 -4.68 9.83
N TYR A 84 2.05 -3.43 9.83
CA TYR A 84 2.88 -2.26 10.09
C TYR A 84 3.48 -2.24 11.51
N GLU A 85 2.65 -2.48 12.54
CA GLU A 85 3.12 -2.46 13.94
C GLU A 85 4.26 -3.44 14.18
N LEU A 86 4.18 -4.63 13.58
CA LEU A 86 5.25 -5.61 13.71
C LEU A 86 6.53 -5.18 13.00
N ILE A 87 6.42 -4.65 11.79
CA ILE A 87 7.61 -4.19 11.06
C ILE A 87 8.27 -3.05 11.81
N THR A 88 7.50 -2.13 12.39
CA THR A 88 8.02 -1.10 13.29
C THR A 88 8.73 -1.73 14.50
N GLU A 89 8.17 -2.76 15.11
CA GLU A 89 8.83 -3.46 16.22
C GLU A 89 10.16 -4.10 15.79
N LEU A 90 10.20 -4.79 14.65
CA LEU A 90 11.44 -5.36 14.12
C LEU A 90 12.49 -4.28 13.84
N GLN A 91 12.07 -3.11 13.32
CA GLN A 91 12.95 -1.96 13.09
C GLN A 91 13.48 -1.34 14.39
N ASN A 92 12.72 -1.41 15.49
CA ASN A 92 13.15 -0.94 16.80
C ASN A 92 14.21 -1.83 17.46
N HIS A 93 14.41 -3.06 16.97
CA HIS A 93 15.43 -4.01 17.45
C HIS A 93 16.46 -4.33 16.37
N PRO A 94 17.22 -3.33 15.86
CA PRO A 94 18.16 -3.51 14.77
C PRO A 94 19.33 -4.45 15.14
N ASP A 95 19.62 -4.66 16.42
CA ASP A 95 20.64 -5.60 16.88
C ASP A 95 20.18 -7.07 16.76
N THR A 96 18.89 -7.32 16.61
CA THR A 96 18.31 -8.67 16.48
C THR A 96 17.85 -8.96 15.05
N PHE A 97 17.32 -7.95 14.36
CA PHE A 97 16.71 -8.10 13.04
C PHE A 97 17.32 -7.17 11.99
N SER A 98 17.29 -7.59 10.74
CA SER A 98 17.57 -6.75 9.57
C SER A 98 16.39 -6.81 8.62
N ILE A 99 16.05 -5.65 8.05
CA ILE A 99 15.01 -5.48 7.04
C ILE A 99 15.65 -4.78 5.85
N ASP A 100 16.00 -5.56 4.84
CA ASP A 100 16.61 -5.06 3.62
C ASP A 100 15.52 -4.95 2.55
N SER A 101 15.07 -3.73 2.28
CA SER A 101 14.10 -3.46 1.22
C SER A 101 14.80 -3.09 -0.07
N THR A 102 14.23 -3.51 -1.19
CA THR A 102 14.69 -3.07 -2.51
C THR A 102 14.54 -1.54 -2.66
N PRO A 103 15.37 -0.88 -3.48
CA PRO A 103 15.26 0.57 -3.68
C PRO A 103 13.85 1.01 -4.09
N PHE A 104 13.19 0.25 -4.97
CA PHE A 104 11.82 0.53 -5.38
C PHE A 104 10.83 0.45 -4.22
N PHE A 105 10.85 -0.65 -3.47
CA PHE A 105 9.96 -0.80 -2.33
C PHE A 105 10.23 0.24 -1.23
N GLY A 106 11.51 0.57 -0.98
CA GLY A 106 11.90 1.63 -0.06
C GLY A 106 11.29 2.98 -0.41
N THR A 107 11.27 3.37 -1.69
CA THR A 107 10.63 4.63 -2.12
C THR A 107 9.11 4.64 -1.88
N ILE A 108 8.47 3.47 -1.97
CA ILE A 108 7.03 3.32 -1.69
C ILE A 108 6.78 3.49 -0.20
N LEU A 109 7.53 2.78 0.65
CA LEU A 109 7.42 2.87 2.11
C LEU A 109 7.62 4.31 2.59
N GLN A 110 8.69 4.97 2.11
CA GLN A 110 8.98 6.36 2.45
C GLN A 110 7.87 7.32 2.02
N SER A 111 7.29 7.12 0.83
CA SER A 111 6.19 7.97 0.35
C SER A 111 4.94 7.82 1.22
N ILE A 112 4.59 6.59 1.60
CA ILE A 112 3.45 6.32 2.49
C ILE A 112 3.68 6.96 3.86
N GLU A 113 4.88 6.81 4.43
CA GLU A 113 5.21 7.35 5.75
C GLU A 113 5.20 8.88 5.77
N THR A 114 5.82 9.53 4.77
CA THR A 114 6.00 10.99 4.76
C THR A 114 4.81 11.77 4.19
N LYS A 115 4.07 11.18 3.25
CA LYS A 115 2.97 11.87 2.53
C LYS A 115 1.59 11.26 2.79
N GLY A 116 1.52 10.04 3.30
CA GLY A 116 0.27 9.29 3.46
C GLY A 116 -0.28 8.68 2.15
N TRP A 117 0.41 8.88 1.02
CA TRP A 117 0.04 8.34 -0.29
C TRP A 117 1.30 8.08 -1.13
N VAL A 118 1.16 7.30 -2.19
CA VAL A 118 2.26 6.95 -3.09
C VAL A 118 1.80 6.96 -4.53
N ASP A 119 2.66 7.47 -5.41
CA ASP A 119 2.55 7.38 -6.86
C ASP A 119 3.54 6.32 -7.35
N ILE A 120 3.06 5.07 -7.47
CA ILE A 120 3.91 3.94 -7.85
C ILE A 120 4.42 4.10 -9.29
N GLU A 121 3.60 4.63 -10.20
CA GLU A 121 3.96 4.83 -11.61
C GLU A 121 5.09 5.84 -11.74
N ASN A 122 4.99 6.99 -11.05
CA ASN A 122 6.06 7.96 -11.03
C ASN A 122 7.31 7.41 -10.33
N ASN A 123 7.18 6.73 -9.18
CA ASN A 123 8.34 6.15 -8.49
C ASN A 123 9.09 5.15 -9.38
N TYR A 124 8.37 4.26 -10.06
CA TYR A 124 8.92 3.33 -11.03
C TYR A 124 9.61 4.08 -12.18
N TYR A 125 8.96 5.08 -12.77
CA TYR A 125 9.52 5.86 -13.88
C TYR A 125 10.81 6.58 -13.49
N GLN A 126 10.87 7.19 -12.31
CA GLN A 126 12.09 7.85 -11.83
C GLN A 126 13.25 6.86 -11.64
N LEU A 127 12.98 5.66 -11.13
CA LEU A 127 13.99 4.62 -10.98
C LEU A 127 14.44 4.07 -12.33
N LEU A 128 13.50 3.85 -13.25
CA LEU A 128 13.80 3.42 -14.62
C LEU A 128 14.72 4.42 -15.32
N LYS A 129 14.41 5.72 -15.23
CA LYS A 129 15.24 6.79 -15.78
C LYS A 129 16.66 6.75 -15.21
N ARG A 130 16.80 6.59 -13.90
CA ARG A 130 18.11 6.48 -13.24
C ARG A 130 18.91 5.26 -13.72
N CYS A 131 18.26 4.11 -13.92
CA CYS A 131 18.88 2.90 -14.45
C CYS A 131 19.40 3.10 -15.88
N THR A 132 18.71 3.92 -16.69
CA THR A 132 19.15 4.22 -18.07
C THR A 132 20.25 5.27 -18.14
N GLU A 133 20.34 6.15 -17.15
CA GLU A 133 21.33 7.25 -17.10
C GLU A 133 22.65 6.84 -16.42
N ASN A 134 22.64 5.86 -15.51
CA ASN A 134 23.82 5.44 -14.75
C ASN A 134 23.99 3.91 -14.78
N ALA A 135 25.09 3.43 -15.39
CA ALA A 135 25.38 2.01 -15.53
C ALA A 135 25.77 1.29 -14.21
N ASP A 136 26.06 2.03 -13.13
CA ASP A 136 26.65 1.51 -11.88
C ASP A 136 25.67 1.55 -10.69
N TYR A 137 24.36 1.64 -10.94
CA TYR A 137 23.35 1.84 -9.87
C TYR A 137 23.03 0.58 -9.04
N GLY A 138 23.78 -0.53 -9.22
CA GLY A 138 23.59 -1.78 -8.48
C GLY A 138 22.21 -2.42 -8.64
N TYR A 139 21.45 -1.99 -9.65
CA TYR A 139 20.04 -2.32 -9.82
C TYR A 139 19.67 -2.26 -11.30
N THR A 140 19.12 -3.34 -11.83
CA THR A 140 18.84 -3.50 -13.26
C THR A 140 17.39 -3.18 -13.59
N VAL A 141 17.15 -2.76 -14.85
CA VAL A 141 15.79 -2.58 -15.38
C VAL A 141 14.97 -3.88 -15.29
N LYS A 142 15.64 -5.03 -15.41
CA LYS A 142 14.99 -6.34 -15.28
C LYS A 142 14.45 -6.54 -13.86
N GLU A 143 15.28 -6.32 -12.83
CA GLU A 143 14.86 -6.42 -11.42
C GLU A 143 13.73 -5.43 -11.11
N LEU A 144 13.80 -4.21 -11.64
CA LEU A 144 12.72 -3.23 -11.49
C LEU A 144 11.39 -3.70 -12.05
N ASN A 145 11.41 -4.32 -13.24
CA ASN A 145 10.21 -4.86 -13.88
C ASN A 145 9.65 -6.05 -13.10
N GLU A 146 10.51 -6.93 -12.60
CA GLU A 146 10.11 -8.07 -11.78
C GLU A 146 9.45 -7.60 -10.48
N GLN A 147 9.98 -6.55 -9.85
CA GLN A 147 9.41 -5.97 -8.63
C GLN A 147 8.07 -5.28 -8.88
N LEU A 148 7.93 -4.56 -10.00
CA LEU A 148 6.64 -3.97 -10.39
C LEU A 148 5.60 -5.06 -10.65
N ALA A 149 5.96 -6.10 -11.40
CA ALA A 149 5.05 -7.22 -11.68
C ALA A 149 4.62 -7.94 -10.40
N PHE A 150 5.56 -8.22 -9.49
CA PHE A 150 5.26 -8.81 -8.19
C PHE A 150 4.30 -7.93 -7.37
N LEU A 151 4.50 -6.62 -7.34
CA LEU A 151 3.62 -5.70 -6.64
C LEU A 151 2.22 -5.65 -7.26
N GLN A 152 2.11 -5.72 -8.60
CA GLN A 152 0.83 -5.84 -9.30
C GLN A 152 0.09 -7.13 -8.93
N ASP A 153 0.79 -8.25 -8.86
CA ASP A 153 0.19 -9.53 -8.45
C ASP A 153 -0.33 -9.45 -7.00
N LYS A 154 0.44 -8.82 -6.10
CA LYS A 154 0.01 -8.60 -4.71
C LYS A 154 -1.18 -7.66 -4.60
N LEU A 155 -1.25 -6.63 -5.45
CA LEU A 155 -2.43 -5.78 -5.56
C LEU A 155 -3.66 -6.58 -5.99
N ILE A 156 -3.54 -7.42 -7.01
CA ILE A 156 -4.65 -8.27 -7.49
C ILE A 156 -5.10 -9.24 -6.40
N GLU A 157 -4.16 -9.90 -5.72
CA GLU A 157 -4.46 -10.81 -4.60
C GLU A 157 -5.21 -10.08 -3.47
N TYR A 158 -4.74 -8.89 -3.10
CA TYR A 158 -5.39 -8.05 -2.11
C TYR A 158 -6.81 -7.66 -2.50
N LEU A 159 -7.00 -7.12 -3.71
CA LEU A 159 -8.30 -6.66 -4.19
C LEU A 159 -9.31 -7.80 -4.30
N ARG A 160 -8.86 -9.03 -4.55
CA ARG A 160 -9.71 -10.23 -4.50
C ARG A 160 -10.06 -10.66 -3.07
N SER A 161 -9.20 -10.36 -2.10
CA SER A 161 -9.39 -10.71 -0.69
C SER A 161 -10.40 -9.80 0.01
N ILE A 162 -10.48 -8.53 -0.40
CA ILE A 162 -11.51 -7.60 0.05
C ILE A 162 -12.76 -7.85 -0.82
N GLY A 163 -13.86 -8.28 -0.22
CA GLY A 163 -15.11 -8.54 -0.96
C GLY A 163 -15.62 -7.28 -1.68
N THR A 164 -16.63 -7.44 -2.56
CA THR A 164 -17.24 -6.30 -3.27
C THR A 164 -17.76 -5.27 -2.27
N PRO A 165 -17.19 -4.05 -2.24
CA PRO A 165 -17.59 -3.06 -1.26
C PRO A 165 -19.00 -2.55 -1.56
N GLN A 166 -19.83 -2.44 -0.52
CA GLN A 166 -21.12 -1.76 -0.62
C GLN A 166 -20.86 -0.25 -0.62
N PRO A 167 -21.26 0.51 -1.65
CA PRO A 167 -21.04 1.96 -1.69
C PRO A 167 -21.80 2.63 -0.53
N LYS A 168 -21.21 3.66 0.09
CA LYS A 168 -21.92 4.48 1.08
C LYS A 168 -23.14 5.14 0.44
N GLU A 169 -24.33 4.88 0.97
CA GLU A 169 -25.60 5.40 0.46
C GLU A 169 -25.61 6.94 0.31
N GLU A 170 -24.93 7.65 1.21
CA GLU A 170 -24.86 9.12 1.19
C GLU A 170 -24.17 9.66 -0.07
N LEU A 171 -23.11 8.98 -0.52
CA LEU A 171 -22.37 9.37 -1.72
C LEU A 171 -23.11 8.95 -3.00
N GLN A 172 -23.82 7.80 -2.97
CA GLN A 172 -24.75 7.43 -4.04
C GLN A 172 -25.86 8.49 -4.21
N LYS A 173 -26.47 8.94 -3.11
CA LYS A 173 -27.49 9.99 -3.12
C LYS A 173 -26.93 11.31 -3.67
N ALA A 174 -25.69 11.66 -3.35
CA ALA A 174 -25.01 12.86 -3.88
C ALA A 174 -24.67 12.76 -5.38
N MET A 175 -24.33 11.57 -5.90
CA MET A 175 -24.12 11.33 -7.33
C MET A 175 -25.40 11.39 -8.15
N ILE A 176 -26.52 10.94 -7.56
CA ILE A 176 -27.84 10.90 -8.23
C ILE A 176 -28.56 12.26 -8.11
N ALA A 177 -28.20 13.09 -7.13
CA ALA A 177 -28.78 14.42 -6.97
C ALA A 177 -28.49 15.28 -8.22
N PRO A 178 -29.50 15.62 -9.03
CA PRO A 178 -29.27 16.39 -10.23
C PRO A 178 -28.81 17.79 -9.81
N SER A 179 -27.82 18.32 -10.51
CA SER A 179 -27.23 19.67 -10.37
C SER A 179 -28.20 20.81 -10.71
N THR A 180 -29.47 20.67 -10.33
CA THR A 180 -30.60 21.51 -10.75
C THR A 180 -30.77 22.75 -9.87
N GLN A 181 -30.14 22.82 -8.69
CA GLN A 181 -30.37 23.96 -7.78
C GLN A 181 -29.57 25.23 -8.11
N ARG A 182 -28.56 25.19 -8.98
CA ARG A 182 -27.75 26.40 -9.30
C ARG A 182 -28.15 27.16 -10.57
N ILE A 183 -29.06 26.63 -11.40
CA ILE A 183 -29.47 27.31 -12.65
C ILE A 183 -30.75 28.17 -12.47
N SER A 184 -31.54 27.94 -11.42
CA SER A 184 -32.81 28.65 -11.20
C SER A 184 -32.67 30.08 -10.64
N GLN A 185 -31.55 30.43 -9.97
CA GLN A 185 -31.41 31.74 -9.31
C GLN A 185 -30.81 32.87 -10.18
N ARG A 186 -30.47 32.63 -11.46
CA ARG A 186 -29.90 33.68 -12.35
C ARG A 186 -30.85 34.20 -13.44
N LYS A 187 -32.15 33.91 -13.40
CA LYS A 187 -33.15 34.39 -14.37
C LYS A 187 -34.07 35.51 -13.85
N GLY A 188 -33.66 36.23 -12.80
CA GLY A 188 -34.48 37.24 -12.12
C GLY A 188 -33.98 38.68 -12.14
N GLU A 189 -33.01 39.06 -12.98
CA GLU A 189 -32.58 40.47 -13.11
C GLU A 189 -32.41 40.86 -14.58
N ARG A 190 -33.52 41.05 -15.30
CA ARG A 190 -33.52 41.90 -16.50
C ARG A 190 -33.97 43.30 -16.09
N LYS A 191 -33.00 44.18 -15.82
CA LYS A 191 -33.24 45.61 -15.65
C LYS A 191 -33.85 46.18 -16.94
N HIS A 192 -35.00 46.80 -16.77
CA HIS A 192 -35.73 47.59 -17.76
C HIS A 192 -34.86 48.77 -18.19
N TRP A 193 -34.47 48.84 -19.46
CA TRP A 193 -34.05 50.10 -20.08
C TRP A 193 -35.28 50.68 -20.77
N ARG A 194 -35.85 51.74 -20.21
CA ARG A 194 -36.72 52.65 -20.96
C ARG A 194 -35.87 53.84 -21.42
N THR A 195 -36.08 54.15 -22.70
CA THR A 195 -35.63 55.30 -23.49
C THR A 195 -35.59 56.62 -22.76
#